data_AF-V4LDG2-F1
#
_entry.id   AF-V4LDG2-F1
#
_cell.length_a   1.000
_cell.length_b   1.000
_cell.length_c   1.000
_cell.angle_alpha   90.00
_cell.angle_beta   90.00
_cell.angle_gamma   90.00
#
_symmetry.space_group_name_H-M   'P 1'
#
loop_
_entity.id
_entity.type
_entity.pdbx_description
1 polymer ?
#
loop_
_entity_poly.entity_id
_entity_poly.type
_entity_poly.pdbx_seq_one_letter_code
_entity_poly.pdbx_strand_id
1 'polypeptide(L)'
;MRGVTPINPQKIEADSNIVKESDCFEGERLTHLLGLIQRGIETSKLSNANSLPEKIWLKQQIAIGINEVTRVLERMKLNTSDQQLNPRQPQLQVVIVVADCKPRMLTKHIPNLAASRNVPVLFIRDNKRASLRLGELVKLKTALAIGIKARGSDLNLVLQQILPSDS
;
A
#
# COMPACT_ATOMS: atom_id res chain seq x y z
N MET A 1 61.00 -19.18 -2.65
CA MET A 1 59.93 -18.62 -1.79
C MET A 1 58.97 -17.83 -2.68
N ARG A 2 57.83 -18.41 -3.08
CA ARG A 2 56.77 -17.73 -3.84
C ARG A 2 55.59 -17.55 -2.88
N GLY A 3 55.19 -16.30 -2.64
CA GLY A 3 54.06 -15.97 -1.77
C GLY A 3 52.73 -16.34 -2.43
N VAL A 4 51.87 -17.03 -1.70
CA VAL A 4 50.49 -17.32 -2.09
C VAL A 4 49.60 -16.35 -1.31
N THR A 5 48.87 -15.50 -2.02
CA THR A 5 47.82 -14.66 -1.43
C THR A 5 46.56 -15.49 -1.15
N PRO A 6 45.91 -15.32 0.01
CA PRO A 6 44.67 -16.04 0.29
C PRO A 6 43.50 -15.40 -0.46
N ILE A 7 42.74 -16.24 -1.17
CA ILE A 7 41.46 -15.90 -1.77
C ILE A 7 40.42 -15.97 -0.65
N ASN A 8 39.79 -14.85 -0.31
CA ASN A 8 38.69 -14.79 0.65
C ASN A 8 37.36 -15.10 -0.07
N PRO A 9 36.65 -16.19 0.26
CA PRO A 9 35.32 -16.44 -0.27
C PRO A 9 34.26 -15.90 0.70
N GLN A 10 33.15 -15.41 0.12
CA GLN A 10 31.89 -15.01 0.76
C GLN A 10 31.77 -13.51 1.10
N LYS A 11 31.04 -12.75 0.27
CA LYS A 11 29.58 -12.62 0.43
C LYS A 11 28.98 -11.95 -0.82
N ILE A 12 28.33 -12.76 -1.64
CA ILE A 12 27.37 -12.33 -2.64
C ILE A 12 26.13 -11.90 -1.85
N GLU A 13 25.82 -10.62 -1.79
CA GLU A 13 24.51 -10.15 -1.37
C GLU A 13 24.03 -9.12 -2.38
N ALA A 14 22.92 -9.49 -3.02
CA ALA A 14 22.25 -8.77 -4.07
C ALA A 14 21.99 -7.32 -3.67
N ASP A 15 22.25 -6.41 -4.61
CA ASP A 15 21.62 -5.10 -4.67
C ASP A 15 20.10 -5.30 -4.81
N SER A 16 19.45 -5.56 -3.68
CA SER A 16 18.01 -5.47 -3.55
C SER A 16 17.65 -4.02 -3.78
N ASN A 17 16.98 -3.76 -4.91
CA ASN A 17 16.34 -2.50 -5.26
C ASN A 17 15.81 -1.79 -4.01
N ILE A 18 16.55 -0.79 -3.54
CA ILE A 18 16.06 0.19 -2.57
C ILE A 18 14.99 0.96 -3.33
N VAL A 19 13.74 0.53 -3.17
CA VAL A 19 12.58 1.38 -3.47
C VAL A 19 12.86 2.69 -2.74
N LYS A 20 13.12 3.75 -3.50
CA LYS A 20 13.52 5.06 -2.98
C LYS A 20 12.60 5.45 -1.82
N GLU A 21 13.14 5.47 -0.61
CA GLU A 21 12.49 6.07 0.57
C GLU A 21 12.23 7.59 0.37
N SER A 22 12.68 8.15 -0.76
CA SER A 22 12.67 9.56 -1.12
C SER A 22 11.29 10.16 -1.42
N ASP A 23 10.24 9.36 -1.65
CA ASP A 23 8.88 9.85 -1.90
C ASP A 23 7.90 9.59 -0.75
N CYS A 24 8.33 9.85 0.48
CA CYS A 24 7.43 9.83 1.63
C CYS A 24 6.53 11.07 1.65
N PHE A 25 5.23 10.87 1.92
CA PHE A 25 4.28 11.95 2.14
C PHE A 25 4.36 12.40 3.60
N GLU A 26 4.77 13.64 3.79
CA GLU A 26 4.96 14.30 5.08
C GLU A 26 4.32 15.70 5.07
N GLY A 27 4.03 16.25 6.26
CA GLY A 27 3.54 17.62 6.43
C GLY A 27 2.25 17.92 5.64
N GLU A 28 2.26 19.01 4.87
CA GLU A 28 1.10 19.46 4.08
C GLU A 28 0.74 18.48 2.97
N ARG A 29 1.72 17.84 2.33
CA ARG A 29 1.49 16.81 1.29
C ARG A 29 0.71 15.64 1.84
N LEU A 30 1.02 15.21 3.06
CA LEU A 30 0.26 14.17 3.75
C LEU A 30 -1.17 14.63 4.03
N THR A 31 -1.34 15.82 4.59
CA THR A 31 -2.69 16.36 4.89
C THR A 31 -3.55 16.44 3.63
N HIS A 32 -2.97 16.91 2.52
CA HIS A 32 -3.64 16.95 1.23
C HIS A 32 -4.01 15.55 0.72
N LEU A 33 -3.08 14.59 0.74
CA LEU A 33 -3.33 13.20 0.34
C LEU A 33 -4.45 12.57 1.17
N LEU A 34 -4.40 12.68 2.50
CA LEU A 34 -5.42 12.13 3.38
C LEU A 34 -6.78 12.79 3.15
N GLY A 35 -6.81 14.11 2.91
CA GLY A 35 -8.03 14.84 2.56
C GLY A 35 -8.64 14.39 1.23
N LEU A 36 -7.82 14.14 0.21
CA LEU A 36 -8.28 13.58 -1.07
C LEU A 36 -8.88 12.18 -0.89
N ILE A 37 -8.21 11.31 -0.14
CA ILE A 37 -8.70 9.95 0.15
C ILE A 37 -10.00 10.01 0.95
N GLN A 38 -10.06 10.85 1.98
CA GLN A 38 -11.27 11.03 2.80
C GLN A 38 -12.45 11.49 1.94
N ARG A 39 -12.22 12.50 1.09
CA ARG A 39 -13.25 12.98 0.15
C ARG A 39 -13.68 11.86 -0.80
N GLY A 40 -12.74 11.08 -1.35
CA GLY A 40 -13.05 9.92 -2.18
C GLY A 40 -13.91 8.87 -1.46
N ILE A 41 -13.61 8.61 -0.18
CA ILE A 41 -14.43 7.73 0.68
C ILE A 41 -15.85 8.27 0.83
N GLU A 42 -16.01 9.57 1.10
CA GLU A 42 -17.30 10.22 1.32
C GLU A 42 -18.15 10.26 0.04
N THR A 43 -17.55 10.62 -1.10
CA THR A 43 -18.23 10.64 -2.42
C THR A 43 -18.70 9.24 -2.83
N SER A 44 -17.85 8.23 -2.70
CA SER A 44 -18.21 6.84 -3.06
C SER A 44 -19.23 6.21 -2.12
N LYS A 45 -19.44 6.77 -0.92
CA LYS A 45 -20.54 6.38 -0.03
C LYS A 45 -21.86 7.00 -0.50
N LEU A 46 -21.87 8.30 -0.81
CA LEU A 46 -23.08 9.03 -1.22
C LEU A 46 -23.69 8.50 -2.52
N SER A 47 -22.86 8.02 -3.45
CA SER A 47 -23.32 7.42 -4.71
C SER A 47 -24.00 6.05 -4.53
N ASN A 48 -23.84 5.40 -3.37
CA ASN A 48 -24.46 4.12 -3.04
C ASN A 48 -25.71 4.33 -2.14
N ALA A 49 -26.82 4.79 -2.73
CA ALA A 49 -28.06 5.19 -2.04
C ALA A 49 -28.76 4.10 -1.17
N ASN A 50 -28.30 2.84 -1.19
CA ASN A 50 -28.82 1.72 -0.38
C ASN A 50 -27.73 1.09 0.52
N SER A 51 -26.80 1.90 1.03
CA SER A 51 -25.49 1.42 1.49
C SER A 51 -25.53 0.43 2.67
N LEU A 52 -24.75 -0.64 2.54
CA LEU A 52 -24.33 -1.50 3.63
C LEU A 52 -23.82 -0.67 4.83
N PRO A 53 -23.92 -1.19 6.07
CA PRO A 53 -23.30 -0.57 7.24
C PRO A 53 -21.86 -0.14 6.96
N GLU A 54 -21.46 1.04 7.45
CA GLU A 54 -20.20 1.70 7.09
C GLU A 54 -18.98 0.76 7.15
N LYS A 55 -18.91 -0.05 8.22
CA LYS A 55 -17.84 -1.03 8.44
C LYS A 55 -17.77 -2.10 7.35
N ILE A 56 -18.90 -2.52 6.80
CA ILE A 56 -18.98 -3.55 5.75
C ILE A 56 -18.56 -2.95 4.41
N TRP A 57 -19.06 -1.77 4.06
CA TRP A 57 -18.64 -1.05 2.86
C TRP A 57 -17.13 -0.80 2.87
N LEU A 58 -16.59 -0.34 4.00
CA LEU A 58 -15.17 -0.03 4.11
C LEU A 58 -14.30 -1.26 3.92
N LYS A 59 -14.67 -2.41 4.50
CA LYS A 59 -13.96 -3.68 4.26
C LYS A 59 -14.05 -4.15 2.82
N GLN A 60 -15.11 -3.80 2.09
CA GLN A 60 -15.25 -4.13 0.68
C GLN A 60 -14.32 -3.31 -0.21
N GLN A 61 -14.13 -2.02 0.09
CA GLN A 61 -13.29 -1.11 -0.69
C GLN A 61 -11.84 -1.06 -0.23
N ILE A 62 -11.58 -1.37 1.04
CA ILE A 62 -10.29 -1.14 1.68
C ILE A 62 -9.87 -2.38 2.49
N ALA A 63 -8.62 -2.81 2.29
CA ALA A 63 -7.91 -3.75 3.14
C ALA A 63 -7.19 -2.97 4.25
N ILE A 64 -7.50 -3.26 5.52
CA ILE A 64 -6.98 -2.48 6.66
C ILE A 64 -6.06 -3.35 7.51
N GLY A 65 -4.86 -2.83 7.77
CA GLY A 65 -3.83 -3.51 8.55
C GLY A 65 -2.93 -4.39 7.70
N ILE A 66 -1.76 -4.70 8.28
CA ILE A 66 -0.68 -5.44 7.61
C ILE A 66 -1.17 -6.82 7.14
N ASN A 67 -1.89 -7.55 7.99
CA ASN A 67 -2.37 -8.90 7.69
C ASN A 67 -3.36 -8.93 6.52
N GLU A 68 -4.31 -8.00 6.45
CA GLU A 68 -5.26 -7.97 5.34
C GLU A 68 -4.59 -7.53 4.03
N VAL A 69 -3.69 -6.53 4.11
CA VAL A 69 -2.95 -6.05 2.94
C VAL A 69 -2.09 -7.17 2.35
N THR A 70 -1.29 -7.85 3.18
CA THR A 70 -0.45 -8.98 2.77
C THR A 70 -1.28 -10.14 2.24
N ARG A 71 -2.35 -10.52 2.95
CA ARG A 71 -3.28 -11.57 2.52
C ARG A 71 -3.89 -11.29 1.14
N VAL A 72 -4.19 -10.03 0.83
CA VAL A 72 -4.73 -9.66 -0.49
C VAL A 72 -3.62 -9.69 -1.55
N LEU A 73 -2.42 -9.14 -1.26
CA LEU A 73 -1.28 -9.18 -2.17
C LEU A 73 -0.83 -10.61 -2.50
N GLU A 74 -0.85 -11.51 -1.52
CA GLU A 74 -0.51 -12.92 -1.69
C GLU A 74 -1.51 -13.66 -2.58
N ARG A 75 -2.79 -13.29 -2.51
CA ARG A 75 -3.88 -13.91 -3.28
C ARG A 75 -4.10 -13.32 -4.66
N MET A 76 -3.52 -12.17 -4.97
CA MET A 76 -3.46 -11.71 -6.35
C MET A 76 -2.71 -12.75 -7.17
N LYS A 77 -3.11 -12.96 -8.41
CA LYS A 77 -2.30 -13.70 -9.39
C LYS A 77 -1.42 -12.69 -10.11
N LEU A 78 -0.16 -13.05 -10.41
CA LEU A 78 0.60 -12.28 -11.40
C LEU A 78 -0.16 -12.39 -12.72
N ASN A 79 -0.26 -11.28 -13.46
CA ASN A 79 -0.81 -11.23 -14.81
C ASN A 79 0.05 -12.09 -15.74
N THR A 80 -0.19 -13.40 -15.69
CA THR A 80 0.39 -14.39 -16.60
C THR A 80 -0.68 -14.60 -17.64
N SER A 81 -0.45 -14.00 -18.80
CA SER A 81 -1.15 -13.89 -20.09
C SER A 81 -2.52 -14.56 -20.35
N ASP A 82 -2.98 -15.58 -19.63
CA ASP A 82 -4.08 -16.45 -20.06
C ASP A 82 -5.10 -16.84 -18.97
N GLN A 83 -5.36 -15.99 -17.98
CA GLN A 83 -6.49 -16.23 -17.06
C GLN A 83 -7.47 -15.08 -17.10
N GLN A 84 -8.56 -15.33 -17.84
CA GLN A 84 -9.88 -14.73 -17.69
C GLN A 84 -10.02 -14.10 -16.30
N LEU A 85 -9.99 -12.76 -16.26
CA LEU A 85 -10.10 -11.94 -15.05
C LEU A 85 -11.33 -12.41 -14.28
N ASN A 86 -11.11 -13.27 -13.30
CA ASN A 86 -12.19 -13.72 -12.43
C ASN A 86 -12.63 -12.48 -11.64
N PRO A 87 -13.86 -11.98 -11.78
CA PRO A 87 -14.33 -10.76 -11.10
C PRO A 87 -14.36 -10.89 -9.57
N ARG A 88 -14.03 -12.07 -9.04
CA ARG A 88 -13.96 -12.40 -7.61
C ARG A 88 -12.56 -12.29 -7.01
N GLN A 89 -11.51 -12.04 -7.80
CA GLN A 89 -10.15 -11.95 -7.26
C GLN A 89 -9.89 -10.57 -6.65
N PRO A 90 -9.37 -10.50 -5.41
CA PRO A 90 -9.12 -9.22 -4.76
C PRO A 90 -7.85 -8.59 -5.34
N GLN A 91 -7.99 -7.43 -5.99
CA GLN A 91 -6.89 -6.64 -6.52
C GLN A 91 -6.76 -5.32 -5.74
N LEU A 92 -5.52 -4.89 -5.46
CA LEU A 92 -5.22 -3.59 -4.87
C LEU A 92 -4.70 -2.68 -5.97
N GLN A 93 -5.17 -1.45 -5.95
CA GLN A 93 -4.68 -0.38 -6.80
C GLN A 93 -3.43 0.27 -6.20
N VAL A 94 -3.41 0.44 -4.87
CA VAL A 94 -2.31 1.07 -4.14
C VAL A 94 -2.28 0.57 -2.71
N VAL A 95 -1.08 0.54 -2.12
CA VAL A 95 -0.86 0.28 -0.70
C VAL A 95 -0.26 1.52 -0.04
N ILE A 96 -0.89 1.99 1.03
CA ILE A 96 -0.41 3.09 1.87
C ILE A 96 0.20 2.48 3.13
N VAL A 97 1.46 2.80 3.42
CA VAL A 97 2.22 2.21 4.53
C VAL A 97 2.78 3.31 5.42
N VAL A 98 2.63 3.13 6.73
CA VAL A 98 3.25 4.00 7.73
C VAL A 98 4.75 3.70 7.82
N ALA A 99 5.57 4.70 7.49
CA ALA A 99 7.03 4.58 7.48
C ALA A 99 7.67 4.78 8.88
N ASP A 100 7.00 5.48 9.79
CA ASP A 100 7.49 5.78 11.13
C ASP A 100 6.99 4.81 12.23
N CYS A 101 6.54 3.62 11.84
CA CYS A 101 6.06 2.62 12.78
C CYS A 101 7.19 2.06 13.66
N LYS A 102 6.84 1.66 14.89
CA LYS A 102 7.75 0.97 15.81
C LYS A 102 7.10 -0.32 16.30
N PRO A 103 7.75 -1.49 16.13
CA PRO A 103 9.02 -1.70 15.43
C PRO A 103 8.88 -1.55 13.91
N ARG A 104 9.93 -1.03 13.24
CA ARG A 104 9.96 -0.83 11.77
C ARG A 104 9.84 -2.14 10.98
N MET A 105 10.20 -3.27 11.60
CA MET A 105 10.14 -4.58 10.98
C MET A 105 8.72 -5.01 10.58
N LEU A 106 7.68 -4.43 11.19
CA LEU A 106 6.29 -4.77 10.90
C LEU A 106 5.86 -4.42 9.47
N THR A 107 6.40 -3.37 8.88
CA THR A 107 5.99 -2.91 7.54
C THR A 107 7.06 -3.16 6.46
N LYS A 108 8.27 -3.60 6.85
CA LYS A 108 9.42 -3.78 5.96
C LYS A 108 9.18 -4.75 4.79
N HIS A 109 8.33 -5.75 4.96
CA HIS A 109 8.05 -6.75 3.93
C HIS A 109 7.01 -6.31 2.89
N ILE A 110 6.18 -5.32 3.23
CA ILE A 110 5.07 -4.88 2.37
C ILE A 110 5.56 -4.33 1.02
N PRO A 111 6.60 -3.48 0.95
CA PRO A 111 7.05 -2.91 -0.32
C PRO A 111 7.51 -3.99 -1.31
N ASN A 112 8.28 -4.96 -0.85
CA ASN A 112 8.75 -6.07 -1.68
C ASN A 112 7.57 -6.93 -2.17
N LEU A 113 6.61 -7.20 -1.28
CA LEU A 113 5.42 -7.97 -1.64
C LEU A 113 4.55 -7.22 -2.66
N ALA A 114 4.36 -5.92 -2.50
CA ALA A 114 3.59 -5.09 -3.43
C ALA A 114 4.28 -4.95 -4.79
N ALA A 115 5.60 -4.73 -4.81
CA ALA A 115 6.41 -4.69 -6.02
C ALA A 115 6.31 -6.00 -6.82
N SER A 116 6.31 -7.16 -6.14
CA SER A 116 6.13 -8.46 -6.81
C SER A 116 4.82 -8.57 -7.58
N ARG A 117 3.80 -7.80 -7.20
CA ARG A 117 2.46 -7.80 -7.81
C ARG A 117 2.20 -6.58 -8.69
N ASN A 118 3.23 -5.77 -8.95
CA ASN A 118 3.13 -4.50 -9.65
C ASN A 118 2.09 -3.55 -9.05
N VAL A 119 2.05 -3.46 -7.71
CA VAL A 119 1.16 -2.54 -6.98
C VAL A 119 2.01 -1.41 -6.38
N PRO A 120 1.70 -0.14 -6.66
CA PRO A 120 2.43 1.00 -6.11
C PRO A 120 2.24 1.11 -4.60
N VAL A 121 3.29 1.56 -3.91
CA VAL A 121 3.30 1.77 -2.47
C VAL A 121 3.56 3.24 -2.16
N LEU A 122 2.67 3.84 -1.36
CA LEU A 122 2.82 5.19 -0.83
C LEU A 122 3.24 5.12 0.64
N PHE A 123 4.38 5.73 0.95
CA PHE A 123 4.84 5.83 2.33
C PHE A 123 4.35 7.12 2.97
N ILE A 124 3.83 7.04 4.18
CA ILE A 124 3.42 8.21 4.97
C ILE A 124 4.23 8.31 6.26
N ARG A 125 4.56 9.54 6.67
CA ARG A 125 5.26 9.83 7.92
C ARG A 125 4.73 11.12 8.53
N ASP A 126 4.53 11.11 9.85
CA ASP A 126 3.99 12.25 10.58
C ASP A 126 4.41 12.20 12.06
N ASN A 127 5.72 12.21 12.32
CA ASN A 127 6.25 12.27 13.69
C ASN A 127 5.60 11.27 14.68
N LYS A 128 5.39 10.01 14.25
CA LYS A 128 4.72 8.90 14.97
C LYS A 128 3.19 9.00 15.06
N ARG A 129 2.56 10.01 14.46
CA ARG A 129 1.10 10.18 14.38
C ARG A 129 0.51 9.69 13.05
N ALA A 130 1.34 9.26 12.10
CA ALA A 130 0.86 8.79 10.80
C ALA A 130 -0.10 7.61 10.93
N SER A 131 0.14 6.71 11.89
CA SER A 131 -0.76 5.59 12.16
C SER A 131 -2.12 6.01 12.72
N LEU A 132 -2.18 7.06 13.55
CA LEU A 132 -3.41 7.62 14.09
C LEU A 132 -4.23 8.23 12.94
N ARG A 133 -3.61 9.11 12.15
CA ARG A 133 -4.27 9.79 11.02
C ARG A 133 -4.76 8.81 9.95
N LEU A 134 -3.96 7.78 9.67
CA LEU A 134 -4.37 6.72 8.76
C LEU A 134 -5.55 5.90 9.33
N GLY A 135 -5.57 5.67 10.64
CA GLY A 135 -6.69 5.02 11.34
C GLY A 135 -7.98 5.83 11.28
N GLU A 136 -7.89 7.16 11.46
CA GLU A 136 -9.03 8.08 11.43
C GLU A 136 -9.78 8.03 10.10
N LEU A 137 -9.07 7.91 8.98
CA LEU A 137 -9.65 7.73 7.64
C LEU A 137 -10.59 6.51 7.56
N VAL A 138 -10.28 5.47 8.31
CA VAL A 138 -11.02 4.20 8.32
C VAL A 138 -11.84 4.00 9.60
N LYS A 139 -12.09 5.08 10.36
CA LYS A 139 -12.84 5.06 11.63
C LYS A 139 -12.27 4.07 12.66
N LEU A 140 -10.96 3.91 12.69
CA LEU A 140 -10.22 3.13 13.68
C LEU A 140 -9.28 4.03 14.47
N LYS A 141 -8.83 3.56 15.64
CA LYS A 141 -7.85 4.29 16.46
C LYS A 141 -6.51 4.45 15.75
N THR A 142 -6.03 3.38 15.10
CA THR A 142 -4.77 3.37 14.36
C THR A 142 -4.84 2.40 13.19
N ALA A 143 -4.03 2.63 12.16
CA ALA A 143 -3.73 1.69 11.10
C ALA A 143 -2.26 1.83 10.68
N LEU A 144 -1.57 0.71 10.44
CA LEU A 144 -0.16 0.71 9.99
C LEU A 144 0.00 0.56 8.48
N ALA A 145 -1.00 -0.04 7.84
CA ALA A 145 -1.05 -0.20 6.40
C ALA A 145 -2.51 -0.22 5.96
N ILE A 146 -2.77 0.34 4.79
CA ILE A 146 -4.07 0.30 4.13
C ILE A 146 -3.86 -0.04 2.66
N GLY A 147 -4.60 -0.99 2.14
CA GLY A 147 -4.65 -1.32 0.72
C GLY A 147 -5.98 -0.88 0.13
N ILE A 148 -5.95 -0.12 -0.95
CA ILE A 148 -7.16 0.32 -1.64
C ILE A 148 -7.47 -0.68 -2.75
N LYS A 149 -8.67 -1.28 -2.72
CA LYS A 149 -9.06 -2.31 -3.69
C LYS A 149 -9.48 -1.66 -5.00
N ALA A 150 -9.08 -2.26 -6.12
CA ALA A 150 -9.44 -1.80 -7.46
C ALA A 150 -10.89 -2.19 -7.77
N ARG A 151 -11.85 -1.32 -7.43
CA ARG A 151 -13.29 -1.56 -7.63
C ARG A 151 -13.97 -0.54 -8.54
N GLY A 152 -13.21 0.38 -9.14
CA GLY A 152 -13.73 1.44 -10.00
C GLY A 152 -14.58 2.47 -9.27
N SER A 153 -14.37 2.64 -7.95
CA SER A 153 -15.02 3.68 -7.14
C SER A 153 -14.43 5.07 -7.42
N ASP A 154 -15.11 6.14 -7.01
CA ASP A 154 -14.57 7.50 -7.11
C ASP A 154 -13.25 7.65 -6.36
N LEU A 155 -13.08 6.92 -5.25
CA LEU A 155 -11.81 6.79 -4.55
C LEU A 155 -10.70 6.26 -5.46
N ASN A 156 -10.99 5.27 -6.32
CA ASN A 156 -10.02 4.76 -7.26
C ASN A 156 -9.64 5.81 -8.32
N LEU A 157 -10.60 6.62 -8.78
CA LEU A 157 -10.36 7.71 -9.73
C LEU A 157 -9.48 8.82 -9.13
N VAL A 158 -9.76 9.21 -7.89
CA VAL A 158 -8.94 10.21 -7.16
C VAL A 158 -7.50 9.73 -7.04
N LEU A 159 -7.28 8.44 -6.80
CA LEU A 159 -5.91 7.89 -6.67
C LEU A 159 -5.18 7.77 -8.00
N GLN A 160 -5.88 7.54 -9.11
CA GLN A 160 -5.25 7.56 -10.44
C GLN A 160 -4.62 8.93 -10.76
N GLN A 161 -5.17 10.02 -10.22
CA GLN A 161 -4.61 11.36 -10.41
C GLN A 161 -3.34 11.60 -9.58
N ILE A 162 -3.13 10.83 -8.51
CA ILE A 162 -2.01 10.99 -7.57
C ILE A 162 -0.88 10.03 -7.90
N LEU A 163 -1.21 8.84 -8.39
CA LEU A 163 -0.23 7.82 -8.75
C LEU A 163 0.42 8.20 -10.09
N PRO A 164 1.76 8.10 -10.22
CA PRO A 164 2.40 8.24 -11.51
C PRO A 164 1.85 7.17 -12.46
N SER A 165 1.40 7.60 -13.64
CA SER A 165 1.06 6.67 -14.72
C SER A 165 2.38 6.16 -15.29
N ASP A 166 2.71 4.89 -15.04
CA ASP A 166 3.80 4.24 -15.76
C ASP A 166 3.49 4.32 -17.26
N SER A 167 4.27 5.12 -17.98
CA SER A 167 4.23 5.26 -19.45
C SER A 167 5.19 4.27 -20.08
#